data_AF-A0A7X6ATC0-F1
#
_entry.id   AF-A0A7X6ATC0-F1
#
_cell.length_a   1.000
_cell.length_b   1.000
_cell.length_c   1.000
_cell.angle_alpha   90.00
_cell.angle_beta   90.00
_cell.angle_gamma   90.00
#
_symmetry.space_group_name_H-M   'P 1'
#
loop_
_entity.id
_entity.type
_entity.pdbx_description
1 polymer ?
#
loop_
_entity_poly.entity_id
_entity_poly.type
_entity_poly.pdbx_seq_one_letter_code
_entity_poly.pdbx_strand_id
1 'polypeptide(L)'
;MRMPTRASRLATLALAKPFAAASTIALATHLTLATPGAAQSLDQLVQDLEWRNIGPANMAGRVTDIEAVEADFATVYVAAASGGVWKSTNAGTT
;
A
#
# COMPACT_ATOMS: atom_id res chain seq x y z
N MET A 1 -1.75 -71.05 -61.17
CA MET A 1 -1.36 -70.47 -59.86
C MET A 1 -2.18 -69.20 -59.65
N ARG A 2 -3.10 -69.21 -58.65
CA ARG A 2 -3.89 -68.12 -58.02
C ARG A 2 -4.47 -66.97 -58.89
N MET A 3 -5.77 -67.07 -59.21
CA MET A 3 -6.94 -66.29 -58.70
C MET A 3 -6.71 -64.94 -57.92
N PRO A 4 -7.75 -64.10 -57.66
CA PRO A 4 -8.14 -62.89 -58.41
C PRO A 4 -8.21 -61.58 -57.54
N THR A 5 -8.77 -60.49 -58.11
CA THR A 5 -9.67 -59.46 -57.50
C THR A 5 -9.17 -58.26 -56.66
N ARG A 6 -9.95 -57.15 -56.83
CA ARG A 6 -10.30 -56.03 -55.92
C ARG A 6 -9.28 -54.87 -55.82
N ALA A 7 -9.66 -53.61 -55.68
CA ALA A 7 -10.93 -52.90 -55.72
C ALA A 7 -10.62 -51.38 -55.76
N SER A 8 -11.48 -50.63 -56.44
CA SER A 8 -11.65 -49.19 -56.28
C SER A 8 -11.94 -48.81 -54.81
N ARG A 9 -11.28 -47.77 -54.29
CA ARG A 9 -11.79 -47.02 -53.13
C ARG A 9 -11.69 -45.52 -53.35
N LEU A 10 -12.88 -44.92 -53.29
CA LEU A 10 -13.22 -43.52 -53.31
C LEU A 10 -12.62 -42.74 -52.12
N ALA A 11 -12.37 -41.46 -52.36
CA ALA A 11 -12.69 -40.29 -51.53
C ALA A 11 -12.42 -40.33 -50.01
N THR A 12 -11.66 -39.34 -49.51
CA THR A 12 -11.84 -38.71 -48.19
C THR A 12 -11.23 -37.29 -48.28
N LEU A 13 -12.05 -36.24 -48.37
CA LEU A 13 -12.43 -35.31 -47.28
C LEU A 13 -11.22 -34.45 -46.83
N ALA A 14 -11.05 -33.24 -47.37
CA ALA A 14 -11.57 -31.96 -46.87
C ALA A 14 -10.96 -31.46 -45.55
N LEU A 15 -10.80 -30.12 -45.49
CA LEU A 15 -10.65 -29.28 -44.28
C LEU A 15 -9.22 -29.26 -43.68
N ALA A 16 -8.60 -28.14 -43.32
CA ALA A 16 -9.15 -26.89 -42.83
C ALA A 16 -8.20 -25.71 -43.09
N LYS A 17 -8.77 -24.51 -43.23
CA LYS A 17 -8.06 -23.22 -43.27
C LYS A 17 -7.35 -22.98 -41.92
N PRO A 18 -6.13 -22.40 -41.87
CA PRO A 18 -5.49 -22.07 -40.60
C PRO A 18 -6.10 -20.79 -40.04
N PHE A 19 -7.22 -20.91 -39.33
CA PHE A 19 -7.90 -19.78 -38.66
C PHE A 19 -7.65 -19.76 -37.15
N ALA A 20 -6.53 -20.33 -36.70
CA ALA A 20 -6.21 -20.51 -35.27
C ALA A 20 -5.02 -19.65 -34.78
N ALA A 21 -4.51 -18.71 -35.58
CA ALA A 21 -3.36 -17.87 -35.20
C ALA A 21 -3.73 -16.48 -34.67
N ALA A 22 -4.97 -16.01 -34.87
CA ALA A 22 -5.36 -14.64 -34.50
C ALA A 22 -5.75 -14.50 -33.02
N SER A 23 -6.33 -15.54 -32.41
CA SER A 23 -6.85 -15.46 -31.03
C SER A 23 -5.78 -15.61 -29.93
N THR A 24 -4.63 -16.21 -30.25
CA THR A 24 -3.50 -16.32 -29.31
C THR A 24 -2.69 -15.03 -29.20
N ILE A 25 -2.71 -14.19 -30.23
CA ILE A 25 -2.02 -12.89 -30.20
C ILE A 25 -2.81 -11.91 -29.31
N ALA A 26 -4.14 -11.92 -29.38
CA ALA A 26 -4.99 -11.04 -28.57
C ALA A 26 -4.86 -11.32 -27.06
N LEU A 27 -4.76 -12.58 -26.63
CA LEU A 27 -4.58 -12.92 -25.23
C LEU A 27 -3.17 -12.56 -24.71
N ALA A 28 -2.16 -12.58 -25.59
CA ALA A 28 -0.79 -12.19 -25.27
C ALA A 28 -0.61 -10.67 -25.15
N THR A 29 -1.30 -9.87 -25.97
CA THR A 29 -1.23 -8.39 -25.90
C THR A 29 -1.92 -7.80 -24.67
N HIS A 30 -2.94 -8.47 -24.11
CA HIS A 30 -3.59 -8.00 -22.87
C HIS A 30 -2.79 -8.30 -21.60
N LEU A 31 -1.90 -9.30 -21.61
CA LEU A 31 -1.09 -9.69 -20.45
C LEU A 31 0.12 -8.75 -20.22
N THR A 32 0.55 -8.01 -21.25
CA THR A 32 1.78 -7.20 -21.22
C THR A 32 1.62 -5.75 -20.76
N LEU A 33 0.43 -5.31 -20.32
CA LEU A 33 0.17 -3.90 -19.95
C LEU A 33 0.00 -3.63 -18.44
N ALA A 34 0.35 -4.59 -17.57
CA ALA A 34 0.48 -4.30 -16.15
C ALA A 34 1.76 -3.50 -15.90
N THR A 35 1.69 -2.18 -16.15
CA THR A 35 2.72 -1.25 -15.70
C THR A 35 2.68 -1.25 -14.17
N PRO A 36 3.74 -1.63 -13.45
CA PRO A 36 3.77 -1.47 -12.01
C PRO A 36 3.63 0.02 -11.72
N GLY A 37 2.50 0.42 -11.14
CA GLY A 37 2.33 1.78 -10.63
C GLY A 37 3.44 2.04 -9.62
N ALA A 38 4.18 3.14 -9.80
CA ALA A 38 5.20 3.54 -8.85
C ALA A 38 4.56 3.66 -7.47
N ALA A 39 5.08 2.92 -6.48
CA ALA A 39 4.61 3.03 -5.10
C ALA A 39 4.85 4.47 -4.63
N GLN A 40 3.79 5.13 -4.17
CA GLN A 40 3.91 6.46 -3.58
C GLN A 40 4.72 6.35 -2.29
N SER A 41 5.72 7.21 -2.11
CA SER A 41 6.45 7.26 -0.85
C SER A 41 5.56 7.81 0.26
N LEU A 42 5.61 7.22 1.45
CA LEU A 42 4.87 7.73 2.61
C LEU A 42 5.22 9.19 2.90
N ASP A 43 6.48 9.56 2.76
CA ASP A 43 6.96 10.93 2.96
C ASP A 43 6.22 11.93 2.06
N GLN A 44 6.01 11.62 0.78
CA GLN A 44 5.25 12.49 -0.14
C GLN A 44 3.77 12.64 0.25
N LEU A 45 3.19 11.66 0.94
CA LEU A 45 1.79 11.70 1.35
C LEU A 45 1.58 12.48 2.66
N VAL A 46 2.61 12.60 3.50
CA VAL A 46 2.52 13.21 4.84
C VAL A 46 3.29 14.52 4.98
N GLN A 47 4.04 14.95 3.95
CA GLN A 47 4.88 16.15 3.99
C GLN A 47 4.14 17.44 4.38
N ASP A 48 2.85 17.54 4.02
CA ASP A 48 2.02 18.73 4.31
C ASP A 48 1.21 18.59 5.61
N LEU A 49 1.35 17.47 6.33
CA LEU A 49 0.66 17.25 7.60
C LEU A 49 1.47 17.81 8.76
N GLU A 50 0.86 18.72 9.51
CA GLU A 50 1.41 19.22 10.76
C GLU A 50 0.86 18.45 11.97
N TRP A 51 1.75 18.15 12.91
CA TRP A 51 1.33 17.67 14.22
C TRP A 51 0.66 18.81 14.97
N ARG A 52 -0.61 18.62 15.33
CA ARG A 52 -1.35 19.57 16.17
C ARG A 52 -1.93 18.88 17.38
N ASN A 53 -1.94 19.58 18.50
CA ASN A 53 -2.63 19.12 19.68
C ASN A 53 -4.14 19.22 19.44
N ILE A 54 -4.87 18.10 19.56
CA ILE A 54 -6.33 18.09 19.51
C ILE A 54 -6.92 18.26 20.92
N GLY A 55 -6.10 18.06 21.96
CA GLY A 55 -6.50 18.05 23.36
C GLY A 55 -7.47 16.90 23.69
N PRO A 56 -7.40 16.30 24.88
CA PRO A 56 -8.52 15.54 25.40
C PRO A 56 -9.67 16.49 25.79
N ALA A 57 -10.91 16.14 25.46
CA ALA A 57 -12.09 16.91 25.87
C ALA A 57 -12.23 17.03 27.40
N ASN A 58 -11.59 16.12 28.14
CA ASN A 58 -11.39 16.19 29.57
C ASN A 58 -9.91 15.86 29.87
N MET A 59 -9.14 16.84 30.31
CA MET A 59 -7.73 16.67 30.68
C MET A 59 -7.62 15.74 31.89
N ALA A 60 -7.32 14.46 31.61
CA ALA A 60 -7.18 13.41 32.61
C ALA A 60 -5.80 12.76 32.52
N GLY A 61 -5.33 12.21 33.63
CA GLY A 61 -4.03 11.57 33.73
C GLY A 61 -3.46 11.72 35.15
N ARG A 62 -2.37 11.01 35.43
CA ARG A 62 -1.64 11.14 36.70
C ARG A 62 -0.32 11.86 36.46
N VAL A 63 -0.15 13.01 37.09
CA VAL A 63 1.15 13.66 37.21
C VAL A 63 1.90 12.98 38.35
N THR A 64 3.14 12.59 38.09
CA THR A 64 4.01 11.94 39.08
C THR A 64 5.01 12.90 39.69
N ASP A 65 5.44 13.91 38.93
CA ASP A 65 6.43 14.89 39.39
C ASP A 65 6.32 16.21 38.61
N ILE A 66 6.73 17.31 39.25
CA ILE A 66 6.81 18.66 38.68
C ILE A 66 8.05 19.35 39.25
N GLU A 67 8.91 19.83 38.36
CA GLU A 67 10.14 20.53 38.75
C GLU A 67 10.29 21.83 37.93
N ALA A 68 10.71 22.90 38.59
CA ALA A 68 10.99 24.18 37.95
C ALA A 68 12.50 24.41 37.90
N VAL A 69 12.99 25.00 36.81
CA VAL A 69 14.43 25.27 36.68
C VAL A 69 14.82 26.39 37.65
N GLU A 70 15.80 26.15 38.52
CA GLU A 70 16.23 27.13 39.54
C GLU A 70 16.63 28.49 38.96
N ALA A 71 17.24 28.49 37.77
CA ALA A 71 17.68 29.70 37.08
C ALA A 71 16.53 30.47 36.39
N ASP A 72 15.41 29.80 36.10
CA ASP A 72 14.24 30.37 35.43
C ASP A 72 12.97 29.58 35.80
N PHE A 73 12.22 30.10 36.76
CA PHE A 73 10.97 29.49 37.21
C PHE A 73 9.83 29.52 36.17
N ALA A 74 9.99 30.24 35.05
CA ALA A 74 9.05 30.12 33.93
C ALA A 74 9.24 28.79 33.19
N THR A 75 10.43 28.19 33.25
CA THR A 75 10.70 26.89 32.66
C THR A 75 10.36 25.77 33.64
N VAL A 76 9.30 25.03 33.34
CA VAL A 76 8.78 23.95 34.20
C VAL A 76 8.70 22.65 33.41
N TYR A 77 9.12 21.55 34.03
CA TYR A 77 9.01 20.20 33.50
C TYR A 77 7.97 19.42 34.30
N VAL A 78 7.11 18.68 33.60
CA VAL A 78 6.02 17.88 34.20
C VAL A 78 6.15 16.44 33.74
N ALA A 79 6.26 15.50 34.68
CA ALA A 79 6.29 14.07 34.39
C ALA A 79 4.89 13.47 34.56
N ALA A 80 4.37 12.85 33.50
CA ALA A 80 3.12 12.12 33.50
C ALA A 80 3.38 10.62 33.57
N ALA A 81 2.57 9.90 34.34
CA ALA A 81 2.72 8.45 34.58
C ALA A 81 2.79 7.60 33.30
N SER A 82 2.04 7.98 32.26
CA SER A 82 2.02 7.32 30.96
C SER A 82 2.10 8.30 29.79
N GLY A 83 2.18 9.60 30.07
CA GLY A 83 2.16 10.67 29.06
C GLY A 83 3.54 11.24 28.73
N GLY A 84 4.61 10.67 29.29
CA GLY A 84 5.97 11.15 29.11
C GLY A 84 6.27 12.44 29.90
N VAL A 85 7.22 13.23 29.40
CA VAL A 85 7.66 14.48 30.02
C VAL A 85 7.26 15.66 29.15
N TRP A 86 6.68 16.67 29.78
CA TRP A 86 6.21 17.89 29.15
C TRP A 86 7.03 19.07 29.65
N LYS A 87 7.26 20.06 28.78
CA LYS A 87 7.98 21.29 29.10
C LYS A 87 7.08 22.49 28.85
N SER A 88 7.04 23.40 29.81
CA SER A 88 6.51 24.75 29.68
C SER A 88 7.65 25.76 29.83
N THR A 89 7.52 26.92 29.17
CA THR A 89 8.40 28.09 29.32
C THR A 89 7.62 29.33 29.77
N ASN A 90 6.43 29.14 30.31
CA ASN A 90 5.50 30.18 30.75
C ASN A 90 4.87 29.84 32.12
N ALA A 91 5.55 29.04 32.94
CA ALA A 91 5.06 28.56 34.24
C ALA A 91 3.70 27.81 34.16
N GLY A 92 3.36 27.23 33.01
CA GLY A 92 2.14 26.44 32.81
C GLY A 92 0.88 27.26 32.59
N THR A 93 0.99 28.53 32.20
CA THR A 93 -0.18 29.40 31.96
C THR A 93 -0.90 29.14 30.65
N THR A 94 -0.19 28.60 29.64
CA THR A 94 -0.71 28.30 28.30
C THR A 94 -0.01 27.10 27.69
#